data_AF-A0A928Q8Q6-F1
#
_entry.id   AF-A0A928Q8Q6-F1
#
_cell.length_a   1.000
_cell.length_b   1.000
_cell.length_c   1.000
_cell.angle_alpha   90.00
_cell.angle_beta   90.00
_cell.angle_gamma   90.00
#
_symmetry.space_group_name_H-M   'P 1'
#
loop_
_entity.id
_entity.type
_entity.pdbx_description
1 polymer ?
#
loop_
_entity_poly.entity_id
_entity_poly.type
_entity_poly.pdbx_seq_one_letter_code
_entity_poly.pdbx_strand_id
1 'polypeptide(L)'
;MTTMTKEEFLAKLQNRLAGLPREDLEERLTFYSEMIDDRLEEGLTEEEAIAEIGSVQEVAAQILADTPLTKLMIERVKPKRSLKVWEILLLVLGAPLWIPLLITAIAVLFTVYAVIWTVALVLWSVMVAVFFVGLGGMIAAAVIALRDSILTGLSLFFAGLCLLGLSIFMFFGCKAATQGLLLLTKKIASGIKALFVGKEIVS
;
A
#
# COMPACT_ATOMS: atom_id res chain seq x y z
N MET A 1 14.30 -42.94 -39.56
CA MET A 1 14.39 -43.55 -38.22
C MET A 1 15.25 -42.62 -37.40
N THR A 2 14.67 -41.88 -36.46
CA THR A 2 15.45 -41.07 -35.51
C THR A 2 16.01 -42.03 -34.46
N THR A 3 17.21 -42.57 -34.73
CA THR A 3 18.02 -43.28 -33.74
C THR A 3 18.34 -42.30 -32.63
N MET A 4 18.05 -42.69 -31.40
CA MET A 4 18.13 -41.79 -30.25
C MET A 4 19.01 -42.49 -29.21
N THR A 5 20.06 -41.80 -28.77
CA THR A 5 21.00 -42.36 -27.78
C THR A 5 20.43 -42.23 -26.37
N LYS A 6 20.99 -43.00 -25.43
CA LYS A 6 20.64 -42.90 -24.00
C LYS A 6 20.72 -41.47 -23.47
N GLU A 7 21.79 -40.76 -23.78
CA GLU A 7 22.00 -39.39 -23.34
C GLU A 7 20.93 -38.44 -23.89
N GLU A 8 20.57 -38.59 -25.16
CA GLU A 8 19.50 -37.82 -25.76
C GLU A 8 18.14 -38.12 -25.11
N PHE A 9 17.92 -39.37 -24.68
CA PHE A 9 16.68 -39.79 -24.01
C PHE A 9 16.51 -39.11 -22.66
N LEU A 10 17.54 -39.20 -21.83
CA LEU A 10 17.54 -38.57 -20.51
C LEU A 10 17.48 -37.04 -20.63
N ALA A 11 18.16 -36.44 -21.60
CA ALA A 11 18.10 -34.99 -21.83
C ALA A 11 16.70 -34.51 -22.26
N LYS A 12 16.01 -35.25 -23.14
CA LYS A 12 14.64 -34.90 -23.54
C LYS A 12 13.65 -35.17 -22.40
N LEU A 13 13.84 -36.21 -21.60
CA LEU A 13 13.02 -36.53 -20.43
C LEU A 13 13.17 -35.45 -19.35
N GLN A 14 14.39 -35.01 -19.05
CA GLN A 14 14.68 -33.93 -18.12
C GLN A 14 13.95 -32.63 -18.50
N ASN A 15 14.00 -32.26 -19.79
CA ASN A 15 13.32 -31.06 -20.28
C ASN A 15 11.79 -31.13 -20.15
N ARG A 16 11.20 -32.32 -20.30
CA ARG A 16 9.76 -32.52 -20.12
C ARG A 16 9.33 -32.54 -18.65
N LEU A 17 10.23 -32.97 -17.77
CA LEU A 17 10.00 -33.10 -16.33
C LEU A 17 10.49 -31.88 -15.53
N ALA A 18 10.90 -30.78 -16.19
CA ALA A 18 11.40 -29.56 -15.55
C ALA A 18 10.42 -28.87 -14.58
N GLY A 19 9.17 -29.36 -14.46
CA GLY A 19 8.18 -28.92 -13.49
C GLY A 19 8.13 -29.75 -12.19
N LEU A 20 8.93 -30.80 -12.06
CA LEU A 20 9.04 -31.62 -10.84
C LEU A 20 10.17 -31.13 -9.91
N PRO A 21 10.03 -31.39 -8.59
CA PRO A 21 11.09 -31.16 -7.61
C PRO A 21 12.43 -31.70 -8.08
N ARG A 22 13.50 -30.91 -7.99
CA ARG A 22 14.86 -31.35 -8.38
C ARG A 22 15.25 -32.74 -7.86
N GLU A 23 14.92 -33.04 -6.60
CA GLU A 23 15.19 -34.36 -5.99
C GLU A 23 14.40 -35.47 -6.69
N ASP A 24 13.09 -35.29 -6.89
CA ASP A 24 12.22 -36.24 -7.60
C ASP A 24 12.65 -36.37 -9.09
N LEU A 25 13.15 -35.31 -9.72
CA LEU A 25 13.64 -35.30 -11.10
C LEU A 25 14.91 -36.13 -11.24
N GLU A 26 15.89 -35.93 -10.36
CA GLU A 26 17.15 -36.68 -10.35
C GLU A 26 16.90 -38.17 -10.07
N GLU A 27 16.05 -38.50 -9.10
CA GLU A 27 15.66 -39.88 -8.80
C GLU A 27 15.04 -40.59 -10.02
N ARG A 28 14.10 -39.92 -10.71
CA ARG A 28 13.47 -40.47 -11.92
C ARG A 28 14.48 -40.67 -13.04
N LEU A 29 15.37 -39.69 -13.28
CA LEU A 29 16.39 -39.81 -14.33
C LEU A 29 17.38 -40.94 -14.05
N THR A 30 17.79 -41.11 -12.79
CA THR A 30 18.65 -42.24 -12.39
C THR A 30 17.95 -43.57 -12.60
N PHE A 31 16.69 -43.71 -12.17
CA PHE A 31 15.91 -44.95 -12.36
C PHE A 31 15.82 -45.36 -13.84
N TYR A 32 15.49 -44.42 -14.73
CA TYR A 32 15.42 -44.71 -16.17
C TYR A 32 16.80 -44.93 -16.79
N SER A 33 17.87 -44.29 -16.27
CA SER A 33 19.24 -44.56 -16.69
C SER A 33 19.65 -45.99 -16.37
N GLU A 34 19.45 -46.45 -15.14
CA GLU A 34 19.75 -47.81 -14.69
C GLU A 34 18.97 -48.84 -15.51
N MET A 35 17.68 -48.58 -15.74
CA MET A 35 16.84 -49.47 -16.53
C MET A 35 17.25 -49.59 -18.01
N ILE A 36 17.88 -48.56 -18.58
CA ILE A 36 18.49 -48.61 -19.92
C ILE A 36 19.82 -49.36 -19.86
N ASP A 37 20.62 -49.14 -18.82
CA ASP A 37 21.91 -49.80 -18.63
C ASP A 37 21.76 -51.32 -18.47
N ASP A 38 20.79 -51.77 -17.66
CA ASP A 38 20.49 -53.21 -17.48
C ASP A 38 20.20 -53.90 -18.82
N ARG A 39 19.43 -53.24 -19.71
CA ARG A 39 19.09 -53.77 -21.04
C ARG A 39 20.27 -53.77 -22.01
N LEU A 40 21.14 -52.78 -21.89
CA LEU A 40 22.39 -52.72 -22.66
C LEU A 40 23.33 -53.84 -22.22
N GLU A 41 23.38 -54.16 -20.93
CA GLU A 41 24.14 -55.30 -20.37
C GLU A 41 23.58 -56.66 -20.80
N GLU A 42 22.27 -56.76 -21.01
CA GLU A 42 21.60 -57.94 -21.60
C GLU A 42 21.88 -58.13 -23.10
N GLY A 43 22.59 -57.18 -23.73
CA GLY A 43 23.07 -57.26 -25.12
C GLY A 43 22.15 -56.62 -26.16
N LEU A 44 21.13 -55.85 -25.74
CA LEU A 44 20.33 -55.03 -26.65
C LEU A 44 21.10 -53.79 -27.08
N THR A 45 20.83 -53.27 -28.28
CA THR A 45 21.37 -51.96 -28.66
C THR A 45 20.63 -50.83 -27.93
N GLU A 46 21.23 -49.64 -27.80
CA GLU A 46 20.61 -48.51 -27.11
C GLU A 46 19.21 -48.19 -27.66
N GLU A 47 19.02 -48.35 -28.98
CA GLU A 47 17.75 -48.09 -29.64
C GLU A 47 16.66 -49.11 -29.26
N GLU A 48 17.04 -50.38 -29.14
CA GLU A 48 16.13 -51.45 -28.76
C GLU A 48 15.74 -51.32 -27.28
N ALA A 49 16.70 -50.98 -26.42
CA ALA A 49 16.46 -50.71 -24.99
C ALA A 49 15.49 -49.53 -24.78
N ILE A 50 15.68 -48.43 -25.51
CA ILE A 50 14.77 -47.27 -25.45
C ILE A 50 13.38 -47.60 -26.02
N ALA A 51 13.31 -48.40 -27.09
CA ALA A 51 12.04 -48.81 -27.69
C ALA A 51 11.20 -49.69 -26.73
N GLU A 52 11.84 -50.53 -25.93
CA GLU A 52 11.16 -51.39 -24.95
C GLU A 52 10.62 -50.61 -23.74
N ILE A 53 11.35 -49.57 -23.33
CA ILE A 53 10.96 -48.70 -22.21
C ILE A 53 9.78 -47.78 -22.59
N GLY A 54 9.71 -47.38 -23.86
CA GLY A 54 8.65 -46.53 -24.39
C GLY A 54 9.13 -45.13 -24.77
N SER A 55 8.26 -44.36 -25.43
CA SER A 55 8.65 -43.04 -25.92
C SER A 55 8.83 -42.04 -24.77
N VAL A 56 9.71 -41.05 -24.95
CA VAL A 56 9.94 -39.96 -23.98
C VAL A 56 8.62 -39.30 -23.55
N GLN A 57 7.67 -39.18 -24.48
CA GLN A 57 6.36 -38.56 -24.26
C GLN A 57 5.48 -39.40 -23.33
N GLU A 58 5.42 -40.71 -23.56
CA GLU A 58 4.63 -41.65 -22.74
C GLU A 58 5.20 -41.72 -21.34
N VAL A 59 6.52 -41.87 -21.22
CA VAL A 59 7.24 -41.91 -19.94
C VAL A 59 7.03 -40.61 -19.16
N ALA A 60 7.20 -39.45 -19.79
CA ALA A 60 6.96 -38.17 -19.13
C ALA A 60 5.50 -37.98 -18.69
N ALA A 61 4.54 -38.42 -19.51
CA ALA A 61 3.12 -38.31 -19.18
C ALA A 61 2.74 -39.21 -17.99
N GLN A 62 3.28 -40.42 -17.92
CA GLN A 62 3.07 -41.34 -16.80
C GLN A 62 3.67 -40.78 -15.51
N ILE A 63 4.90 -40.28 -15.56
CA ILE A 63 5.57 -39.66 -14.41
C ILE A 63 4.77 -38.48 -13.86
N LEU A 64 4.25 -37.63 -14.73
CA LEU A 64 3.43 -36.47 -14.34
C LEU A 64 2.06 -36.87 -13.80
N ALA A 65 1.44 -37.94 -14.33
CA ALA A 65 0.17 -38.45 -13.85
C ALA A 65 0.29 -39.08 -12.45
N ASP A 66 1.40 -39.76 -12.16
CA ASP A 66 1.67 -40.39 -10.87
C ASP A 66 2.13 -39.39 -9.80
N THR A 67 2.51 -38.17 -10.20
CA THR A 67 3.00 -37.15 -9.27
C THR A 67 1.84 -36.34 -8.69
N PRO A 68 1.64 -36.32 -7.37
CA PRO A 68 0.55 -35.56 -6.76
C PRO A 68 0.72 -34.06 -7.02
N LEU A 69 -0.33 -33.40 -7.51
CA LEU A 69 -0.35 -31.97 -7.88
C LEU A 69 0.14 -31.04 -6.75
N THR A 70 0.00 -31.47 -5.49
CA THR A 70 0.51 -30.77 -4.31
C THR A 70 2.03 -30.63 -4.33
N LYS A 71 2.78 -31.65 -4.77
CA LYS A 71 4.26 -31.56 -4.90
C LYS A 71 4.68 -30.56 -5.98
N LEU A 72 3.97 -30.54 -7.12
CA LEU A 72 4.23 -29.60 -8.23
C LEU A 72 3.93 -28.14 -7.84
N MET A 73 2.95 -27.91 -6.96
CA MET A 73 2.62 -26.57 -6.45
C MET A 73 3.67 -26.04 -5.45
N ILE A 74 4.21 -26.91 -4.58
CA ILE A 74 5.17 -26.49 -3.55
C ILE A 74 6.47 -25.99 -4.17
N GLU A 75 6.92 -26.55 -5.29
CA GLU A 75 8.15 -26.09 -5.94
C GLU A 75 7.99 -24.72 -6.63
N ARG A 76 6.85 -24.45 -7.26
CA ARG A 76 6.56 -23.11 -7.82
C ARG A 76 6.57 -22.01 -6.76
N VAL A 77 6.35 -22.37 -5.49
CA VAL A 77 6.27 -21.42 -4.38
C VAL A 77 7.60 -21.28 -3.64
N LYS A 78 8.67 -22.01 -3.99
CA LYS A 78 10.01 -21.76 -3.41
C LYS A 78 10.44 -20.32 -3.76
N PRO A 79 10.52 -19.40 -2.78
CA PRO A 79 10.91 -18.04 -3.06
C PRO A 79 12.39 -18.03 -3.46
N LYS A 80 12.68 -17.57 -4.68
CA LYS A 80 14.03 -17.48 -5.28
C LYS A 80 14.94 -16.42 -4.62
N ARG A 81 14.54 -15.85 -3.47
CA ARG A 81 15.29 -14.85 -2.73
C ARG A 81 15.63 -15.38 -1.34
N SER A 82 16.90 -15.71 -1.14
CA SER A 82 17.49 -15.82 0.19
C SER A 82 17.59 -14.43 0.80
N LEU A 83 16.50 -13.97 1.43
CA LEU A 83 16.56 -12.81 2.31
C LEU A 83 17.59 -13.11 3.40
N LYS A 84 18.50 -12.18 3.66
CA LYS A 84 19.55 -12.40 4.65
C LYS A 84 18.88 -12.58 6.01
N VAL A 85 19.41 -13.47 6.86
CA VAL A 85 18.86 -13.76 8.20
C VAL A 85 18.64 -12.48 9.01
N TRP A 86 19.48 -11.47 8.82
CA TRP A 86 19.33 -10.15 9.44
C TRP A 86 18.08 -9.39 8.97
N GLU A 87 17.73 -9.41 7.68
CA GLU A 87 16.49 -8.79 7.16
C GLU A 87 15.27 -9.52 7.71
N ILE A 88 15.31 -10.85 7.80
CA ILE A 88 14.20 -11.64 8.36
C ILE A 88 14.05 -11.33 9.85
N LEU A 89 15.15 -11.23 10.61
CA LEU A 89 15.10 -10.89 12.03
C LEU A 89 14.57 -9.47 12.25
N LEU A 90 15.00 -8.51 11.41
CA LEU A 90 14.51 -7.13 11.44
C LEU A 90 13.05 -7.04 10.99
N LEU A 91 12.60 -7.91 10.09
CA LEU A 91 11.21 -8.03 9.68
C LEU A 91 10.35 -8.71 10.76
N VAL A 92 10.87 -9.70 11.49
CA VAL A 92 10.14 -10.42 12.56
C VAL A 92 10.04 -9.58 13.82
N LEU A 93 11.13 -8.91 14.25
CA LEU A 93 11.07 -7.93 15.35
C LEU A 93 10.37 -6.64 14.92
N GLY A 94 10.53 -6.25 13.65
CA GLY A 94 9.91 -5.06 13.09
C GLY A 94 8.42 -5.23 12.80
N ALA A 95 7.96 -6.42 12.42
CA ALA A 95 6.55 -6.71 12.08
C ALA A 95 5.56 -6.20 13.14
N PRO A 96 5.74 -6.49 14.44
CA PRO A 96 4.87 -5.92 15.47
C PRO A 96 5.10 -4.44 15.73
N LEU A 97 6.21 -3.83 15.28
CA LEU A 97 6.52 -2.40 15.42
C LEU A 97 5.98 -1.55 14.26
N TRP A 98 5.84 -2.09 13.05
CA TRP A 98 5.34 -1.34 11.89
C TRP A 98 3.88 -0.88 12.08
N ILE A 99 3.03 -1.72 12.69
CA ILE A 99 1.63 -1.40 12.95
C ILE A 99 1.49 -0.22 13.94
N PRO A 100 2.04 -0.25 15.16
CA PRO A 100 1.95 0.89 16.07
C PRO A 100 2.68 2.13 15.54
N LEU A 101 3.76 1.99 14.77
CA LEU A 101 4.44 3.12 14.15
C LEU A 101 3.54 3.79 13.09
N LEU A 102 2.85 3.01 12.26
CA LEU A 102 1.90 3.54 11.29
C LEU A 102 0.71 4.23 11.99
N ILE A 103 0.17 3.61 13.04
CA ILE A 103 -0.93 4.19 13.83
C ILE A 103 -0.53 5.52 14.45
N THR A 104 0.66 5.60 15.07
CA THR A 104 1.16 6.84 15.66
C THR A 104 1.40 7.92 14.59
N ALA A 105 1.97 7.57 13.44
CA ALA A 105 2.14 8.51 12.33
C ALA A 105 0.79 9.09 11.83
N ILE A 106 -0.22 8.24 11.67
CA ILE A 106 -1.57 8.67 11.27
C ILE A 106 -2.19 9.54 12.37
N ALA A 107 -2.05 9.16 13.64
CA ALA A 107 -2.55 9.93 14.77
C ALA A 107 -1.91 11.33 14.82
N VAL A 108 -0.60 11.44 14.62
CA VAL A 108 0.12 12.74 14.57
C VAL A 108 -0.35 13.60 13.41
N LEU A 109 -0.55 13.02 12.22
CA LEU A 109 -1.10 13.77 11.08
C LEU A 109 -2.53 14.27 11.38
N PHE A 110 -3.34 13.43 12.00
CA PHE A 110 -4.70 13.80 12.40
C PHE A 110 -4.71 14.90 13.46
N THR A 111 -3.84 14.86 14.46
CA THR A 111 -3.78 15.91 15.49
C THR A 111 -3.32 17.23 14.91
N VAL A 112 -2.30 17.24 14.04
CA VAL A 112 -1.87 18.46 13.35
C VAL A 112 -3.02 19.05 12.52
N TYR A 113 -3.74 18.22 11.78
CA TYR A 113 -4.92 18.65 11.04
C TYR A 113 -6.02 19.20 11.96
N ALA A 114 -6.30 18.53 13.07
CA ALA A 114 -7.30 18.98 14.04
C ALA A 114 -6.91 20.34 14.65
N VAL A 115 -5.66 20.53 15.07
CA VAL A 115 -5.15 21.80 15.63
C VAL A 115 -5.29 22.95 14.63
N ILE A 116 -4.98 22.68 13.37
CA ILE A 116 -5.16 23.64 12.29
C ILE A 116 -6.64 24.10 12.19
N TRP A 117 -7.59 23.16 12.28
CA TRP A 117 -9.02 23.47 12.22
C TRP A 117 -9.55 24.12 13.50
N THR A 118 -9.01 23.80 14.68
CA THR A 118 -9.43 24.46 15.92
C THR A 118 -9.02 25.92 15.94
N VAL A 119 -7.84 26.28 15.42
CA VAL A 119 -7.44 27.69 15.25
C VAL A 119 -8.43 28.43 14.36
N ALA A 120 -8.84 27.83 13.23
CA ALA A 120 -9.87 28.41 12.39
C ALA A 120 -11.20 28.56 13.16
N LEU A 121 -11.66 27.53 13.86
CA LEU A 121 -12.89 27.57 14.65
C LEU A 121 -12.87 28.67 15.72
N VAL A 122 -11.76 28.84 16.44
CA VAL A 122 -11.59 29.89 17.45
C VAL A 122 -11.69 31.27 16.80
N LEU A 123 -11.04 31.48 15.66
CA LEU A 123 -11.14 32.76 14.93
C LEU A 123 -12.58 33.08 14.53
N TRP A 124 -13.32 32.09 14.00
CA TRP A 124 -14.73 32.24 13.66
C TRP A 124 -15.60 32.49 14.92
N SER A 125 -15.33 31.80 16.02
CA SER A 125 -16.05 31.98 17.29
C SER A 125 -15.87 33.39 17.87
N VAL A 126 -14.63 33.90 17.86
CA VAL A 126 -14.32 35.27 18.30
C VAL A 126 -15.04 36.30 17.44
N MET A 127 -15.07 36.10 16.12
CA MET A 127 -15.80 36.99 15.21
C MET A 127 -17.29 37.06 15.56
N VAL A 128 -17.93 35.91 15.78
CA VAL A 128 -19.34 35.84 16.16
C VAL A 128 -19.59 36.52 17.52
N ALA A 129 -18.72 36.28 18.50
CA ALA A 129 -18.82 36.92 19.82
C ALA A 129 -18.73 38.45 19.72
N VAL A 130 -17.74 38.98 19.00
CA VAL A 130 -17.56 40.43 18.81
C VAL A 130 -18.76 41.04 18.08
N PHE A 131 -19.31 40.35 17.09
CA PHE A 131 -20.52 40.79 16.40
C PHE A 131 -21.72 40.94 17.35
N PHE A 132 -22.00 39.92 18.16
CA PHE A 132 -23.11 39.96 19.12
C PHE A 132 -22.89 40.97 20.25
N VAL A 133 -21.64 41.13 20.71
CA VAL A 133 -21.29 42.18 21.69
C VAL A 133 -21.49 43.56 21.09
N GLY A 134 -21.12 43.79 19.83
CA GLY A 134 -21.38 45.04 19.13
C GLY A 134 -22.88 45.34 19.02
N LEU A 135 -23.68 44.35 18.61
CA LEU A 135 -25.13 44.48 18.49
C LEU A 135 -25.80 44.75 19.86
N GLY A 136 -25.44 43.96 20.87
CA GLY A 136 -25.95 44.11 22.24
C GLY A 136 -25.53 45.44 22.86
N GLY A 137 -24.30 45.87 22.59
CA GLY A 137 -23.76 47.17 23.02
C GLY A 137 -24.54 48.35 22.45
N MET A 138 -24.99 48.28 21.19
CA MET A 138 -25.84 49.33 20.60
C MET A 138 -27.23 49.38 21.24
N ILE A 139 -27.83 48.24 21.55
CA ILE A 139 -29.13 48.19 22.24
C ILE A 139 -28.99 48.73 23.66
N ALA A 140 -27.97 48.31 24.40
CA ALA A 140 -27.67 48.81 25.75
C ALA A 140 -27.39 50.32 25.74
N ALA A 141 -26.66 50.82 24.73
CA ALA A 141 -26.38 52.23 24.53
C ALA A 141 -27.67 53.06 24.39
N ALA A 142 -28.63 52.57 23.61
CA ALA A 142 -29.94 53.23 23.46
C ALA A 142 -30.72 53.27 24.78
N VAL A 143 -30.70 52.19 25.57
CA VAL A 143 -31.37 52.15 26.88
C VAL A 143 -30.73 53.11 27.89
N ILE A 144 -29.39 53.15 27.95
CA ILE A 144 -28.64 54.03 28.86
C ILE A 144 -28.81 55.50 28.47
N ALA A 145 -28.83 55.80 27.17
CA ALA A 145 -29.08 57.17 26.68
C ALA A 145 -30.43 57.72 27.14
N LEU A 146 -31.45 56.86 27.24
CA LEU A 146 -32.81 57.22 27.64
C LEU A 146 -33.00 57.29 29.17
N ARG A 147 -32.17 56.60 29.97
CA ARG A 147 -32.35 56.49 31.43
C ARG A 147 -31.43 57.40 32.24
N ASP A 148 -30.14 57.41 31.93
CA ASP A 148 -29.13 58.03 32.80
C ASP A 148 -28.52 59.28 32.19
N SER A 149 -27.88 59.15 31.03
CA SER A 149 -27.12 60.23 30.41
C SER A 149 -26.93 59.99 28.92
N ILE A 150 -27.41 60.93 28.12
CA ILE A 150 -27.31 60.89 26.65
C ILE A 150 -25.85 60.81 26.20
N LEU A 151 -24.93 61.49 26.90
CA LEU A 151 -23.50 61.51 26.56
C LEU A 151 -22.87 60.10 26.66
N THR A 152 -23.18 59.35 27.72
CA THR A 152 -22.67 57.99 27.97
C THR A 152 -23.29 56.98 27.01
N GLY A 153 -24.58 57.12 26.71
CA GLY A 153 -25.24 56.30 25.71
C GLY A 153 -24.69 56.54 24.31
N LEU A 154 -24.42 57.79 23.93
CA LEU A 154 -23.86 58.13 22.63
C LEU A 154 -22.42 57.62 22.46
N SER A 155 -21.58 57.71 23.49
CA SER A 155 -20.21 57.16 23.42
C SER A 155 -20.19 55.63 23.28
N LEU A 156 -21.06 54.91 24.00
CA LEU A 156 -21.24 53.46 23.86
C LEU A 156 -21.81 53.06 22.50
N PHE A 157 -22.67 53.90 21.91
CA PHE A 157 -23.19 53.67 20.56
C PHE A 157 -22.10 53.73 19.50
N PHE A 158 -21.23 54.75 19.56
CA PHE A 158 -20.07 54.83 18.67
C PHE A 158 -19.07 53.69 18.90
N ALA A 159 -18.84 53.29 20.16
CA ALA A 159 -18.00 52.14 20.48
C ALA A 159 -18.56 50.83 19.90
N GLY A 160 -19.88 50.62 19.99
CA GLY A 160 -20.58 49.49 19.37
C GLY A 160 -20.45 49.49 17.85
N LEU A 161 -20.56 50.65 17.21
CA LEU A 161 -20.37 50.79 15.76
C LEU A 161 -18.92 50.46 15.34
N CYS A 162 -17.92 50.90 16.10
CA CYS A 162 -16.53 50.54 15.87
C CYS A 162 -16.29 49.03 16.00
N LEU A 163 -16.91 48.37 16.99
CA LEU A 163 -16.81 46.91 17.17
C LEU A 163 -17.46 46.13 16.02
N LEU A 164 -18.61 46.58 15.52
CA LEU A 164 -19.23 45.98 14.33
C LEU A 164 -18.38 46.18 13.07
N GLY A 165 -17.81 47.38 12.89
CA GLY A 165 -16.85 47.65 11.81
C GLY A 165 -15.62 46.74 11.88
N LEU A 166 -15.05 46.55 13.08
CA LEU A 166 -13.95 45.62 13.32
C LEU A 166 -14.33 44.18 12.99
N SER A 167 -15.54 43.75 13.35
CA SER A 167 -16.04 42.40 13.05
C SER A 167 -16.13 42.14 11.54
N ILE A 168 -16.56 43.13 10.75
CA ILE A 168 -16.64 43.02 9.27
C ILE A 168 -15.24 42.96 8.67
N PHE A 169 -14.30 43.76 9.16
CA PHE A 169 -12.91 43.71 8.72
C PHE A 169 -12.26 42.34 9.03
N MET A 170 -12.49 41.83 10.24
CA MET A 170 -11.98 40.54 10.70
C MET A 170 -12.56 39.36 9.89
N PHE A 171 -13.80 39.48 9.40
CA PHE A 171 -14.42 38.50 8.50
C PHE A 171 -13.63 38.31 7.19
N PHE A 172 -13.14 39.39 6.58
CA PHE A 172 -12.29 39.28 5.39
C PHE A 172 -10.97 38.56 5.69
N GLY A 173 -10.36 38.87 6.85
CA GLY A 173 -9.16 38.17 7.32
C GLY A 173 -9.40 36.67 7.55
N CYS A 174 -10.50 36.31 8.22
CA CYS A 174 -10.87 34.91 8.45
C CYS A 174 -11.19 34.17 7.15
N LYS A 175 -11.85 34.83 6.19
CA LYS A 175 -12.11 34.27 4.86
C LYS A 175 -10.82 33.99 4.10
N ALA A 176 -9.88 34.94 4.11
CA ALA A 176 -8.57 34.77 3.47
C ALA A 176 -7.77 33.63 4.13
N ALA A 177 -7.76 33.57 5.46
CA ALA A 177 -7.10 32.49 6.21
C ALA A 177 -7.71 31.11 5.88
N THR A 178 -9.05 31.02 5.84
CA THR A 178 -9.76 29.77 5.51
C THR A 178 -9.51 29.35 4.06
N GLN A 179 -9.48 30.29 3.11
CA GLN A 179 -9.15 30.01 1.71
C GLN A 179 -7.70 29.54 1.55
N GLY A 180 -6.75 30.19 2.21
CA GLY A 180 -5.35 29.76 2.25
C GLY A 180 -5.21 28.35 2.78
N LEU A 181 -5.95 28.02 3.84
CA LEU A 181 -5.93 26.70 4.44
C LEU A 181 -6.53 25.61 3.53
N LEU A 182 -7.63 25.92 2.84
CA LEU A 182 -8.23 25.02 1.87
C LEU A 182 -7.33 24.79 0.64
N LEU A 183 -6.62 25.83 0.19
CA LEU A 183 -5.65 25.70 -0.91
C LEU A 183 -4.47 24.83 -0.50
N LEU A 184 -3.94 24.98 0.71
CA LEU A 184 -2.90 24.10 1.25
C LEU A 184 -3.39 22.64 1.32
N THR A 185 -4.60 22.42 1.82
CA THR A 185 -5.22 21.08 1.88
C THR A 185 -5.38 20.48 0.49
N LYS A 186 -5.89 21.25 -0.48
CA LYS A 186 -5.99 20.82 -1.89
C LYS A 186 -4.63 20.51 -2.50
N LYS A 187 -3.61 21.32 -2.23
CA LYS A 187 -2.26 21.14 -2.77
C LYS A 187 -1.60 19.88 -2.22
N ILE A 188 -1.77 19.60 -0.93
CA ILE A 188 -1.31 18.35 -0.30
C ILE A 188 -2.04 17.17 -0.92
N ALA A 189 -3.37 17.23 -1.05
CA ALA A 189 -4.16 16.16 -1.66
C ALA A 189 -3.77 15.91 -3.13
N SER A 190 -3.56 16.96 -3.93
CA SER A 190 -3.10 16.83 -5.32
C SER A 190 -1.68 16.28 -5.41
N GLY A 191 -0.80 16.65 -4.46
CA GLY A 191 0.57 16.12 -4.39
C GLY A 191 0.59 14.62 -4.10
N ILE A 192 -0.23 14.16 -3.15
CA ILE A 192 -0.40 12.73 -2.85
C ILE A 192 -0.97 12.00 -4.06
N LYS A 193 -2.01 12.55 -4.70
CA LYS A 193 -2.61 11.97 -5.91
C LYS A 193 -1.60 11.87 -7.05
N ALA A 194 -0.79 12.91 -7.28
CA ALA A 194 0.26 12.90 -8.31
C ALA A 194 1.35 11.86 -8.02
N LEU A 195 1.70 11.66 -6.75
CA LEU A 195 2.69 10.66 -6.34
C LEU A 195 2.18 9.22 -6.54
N PHE A 196 0.87 8.99 -6.39
CA PHE A 196 0.24 7.70 -6.69
C PHE A 196 0.05 7.45 -8.18
N VAL A 197 -0.49 8.43 -8.93
CA VAL A 197 -0.77 8.28 -10.36
C VAL A 197 0.51 8.32 -11.21
N GLY A 198 1.51 9.11 -10.82
CA GLY A 198 2.81 9.15 -11.50
C GLY A 198 3.60 7.84 -11.42
N LYS A 199 3.20 6.93 -10.53
CA LYS A 199 3.81 5.61 -10.36
C LYS A 199 3.21 4.54 -11.28
N GLU A 200 2.02 4.75 -11.84
CA GLU A 200 1.37 3.79 -12.76
C GLU A 200 1.82 3.92 -14.23
N ILE A 201 2.46 5.03 -14.61
CA ILE A 201 2.86 5.28 -16.02
C ILE A 201 4.29 4.76 -16.30
N VAL A 202 4.98 4.18 -15.31
CA VAL A 202 6.38 3.71 -15.44
C VAL A 202 6.57 2.27 -14.94
N SER A 203 5.57 1.40 -15.11
CA SER A 203 5.74 -0.05 -14.93
C SER A 203 5.28 -0.83 -16.14
#